data_AF-A0A2H0V049-F1
#
_entry.id   AF-A0A2H0V049-F1
#
_cell.length_a   1.000
_cell.length_b   1.000
_cell.length_c   1.000
_cell.angle_alpha   90.00
_cell.angle_beta   90.00
_cell.angle_gamma   90.00
#
_symmetry.space_group_name_H-M   'P 1'
#
loop_
_entity.id
_entity.type
_entity.pdbx_description
1 polymer ?
#
loop_
_entity_poly.entity_id
_entity_poly.type
_entity_poly.pdbx_seq_one_letter_code
_entity_poly.pdbx_strand_id
1 'polypeptide(L)'
;MKKILHLLLDFGYVLIAIFTVSFYKVMVSEGFGLSLRRILLIGFIWLIVGIGIYKLTNWLSKRVKLNLTIANVIGWLNLVSWIIGFLGLIVSSSTIALVQLFPDKQGKFFSNLAYISLLLSFFNMIAGGFSLDSYYIGLASFGVGFLYILFAIATYLFSVRVNKRKIVGQLGEEQNKSYQPSKYKFFPVGGLLLIIVSLGLFYWYEIRPAKIKHDCSWIKQHSDAIPEKQPMTKEELLNAGLIEDCDKKYLDNEYSTEFFGNISKELCQKKVKSVINEYSSYKPYEPAKEWKVKASNEEYEFCLHDKGL
;
A
#
# COMPACT_ATOMS: atom_id res chain seq x y z
N MET A 1 9.46 3.45 -41.56
CA MET A 1 8.54 3.50 -40.39
C MET A 1 7.66 4.76 -40.33
N LYS A 2 8.16 6.01 -40.41
CA LYS A 2 7.31 7.22 -40.32
C LYS A 2 6.13 7.30 -41.31
N LYS A 3 6.30 6.85 -42.57
CA LYS A 3 5.22 6.84 -43.58
C LYS A 3 4.10 5.84 -43.27
N ILE A 4 4.43 4.67 -42.71
CA ILE A 4 3.44 3.64 -42.33
C ILE A 4 2.61 4.10 -41.13
N LEU A 5 3.24 4.81 -40.18
CA LEU A 5 2.54 5.36 -39.01
C LEU A 5 1.53 6.45 -39.39
N HIS A 6 1.87 7.31 -40.37
CA HIS A 6 0.93 8.29 -40.90
C HIS A 6 -0.26 7.62 -41.59
N LEU A 7 0.01 6.59 -42.41
CA LEU A 7 -1.04 5.84 -43.11
C LEU A 7 -2.01 5.13 -42.15
N LEU A 8 -1.50 4.57 -41.05
CA LEU A 8 -2.33 3.96 -40.01
C LEU A 8 -3.15 4.99 -39.22
N LEU A 9 -2.61 6.18 -38.99
CA LEU A 9 -3.35 7.27 -38.34
C LEU A 9 -4.49 7.79 -39.22
N ASP A 10 -4.22 8.00 -40.51
CA ASP A 10 -5.22 8.47 -41.46
C ASP A 10 -6.33 7.42 -41.66
N PHE A 11 -5.96 6.13 -41.71
CA PHE A 11 -6.92 5.03 -41.76
C PHE A 11 -7.78 4.94 -40.48
N GLY A 12 -7.17 5.17 -39.31
CA GLY A 12 -7.89 5.27 -38.04
C GLY A 12 -8.91 6.42 -38.02
N TYR A 13 -8.57 7.58 -38.60
CA TYR A 13 -9.51 8.71 -38.71
C TYR A 13 -10.71 8.39 -39.60
N VAL A 14 -10.48 7.71 -40.73
CA VAL A 14 -11.55 7.28 -41.63
C VAL A 14 -12.46 6.26 -40.93
N LEU A 15 -11.89 5.29 -40.20
CA LEU A 15 -12.67 4.32 -39.42
C LEU A 15 -13.49 4.99 -38.30
N ILE A 16 -12.91 5.95 -37.58
CA ILE A 16 -13.64 6.71 -36.55
C ILE A 16 -14.77 7.50 -37.20
N ALA A 17 -14.52 8.21 -38.31
CA ALA A 17 -15.56 8.96 -39.01
C ALA A 17 -16.71 8.07 -39.50
N ILE A 18 -16.39 6.92 -40.11
CA ILE A 18 -17.38 5.92 -40.54
C ILE A 18 -18.16 5.38 -39.35
N PHE A 19 -17.48 5.03 -38.26
CA PHE A 19 -18.12 4.54 -37.04
C PHE A 19 -19.04 5.61 -36.43
N THR A 20 -18.63 6.87 -36.43
CA THR A 20 -19.42 7.98 -35.89
C THR A 20 -20.69 8.21 -36.72
N VAL A 21 -20.58 8.20 -38.05
CA VAL A 21 -21.73 8.37 -38.96
C VAL A 21 -22.68 7.19 -38.87
N SER A 22 -22.17 5.96 -38.87
CA SER A 22 -22.99 4.75 -38.70
C SER A 22 -23.66 4.70 -37.33
N PHE A 23 -22.95 5.06 -36.26
CA PHE A 23 -23.48 5.10 -34.90
C PHE A 23 -24.56 6.18 -34.75
N TYR A 24 -24.34 7.36 -35.33
CA TYR A 24 -25.33 8.43 -35.36
C TYR A 24 -26.60 7.98 -36.12
N LYS A 25 -26.44 7.28 -37.24
CA LYS A 25 -27.55 6.77 -38.05
C LYS A 25 -28.38 5.73 -37.29
N VAL A 26 -27.74 4.78 -36.61
CA VAL A 26 -28.39 3.77 -35.75
C VAL A 26 -29.10 4.42 -34.57
N MET A 27 -28.45 5.39 -33.92
CA MET A 27 -29.03 6.14 -32.81
C MET A 27 -30.28 6.92 -33.21
N VAL A 28 -30.31 7.48 -34.43
CA VAL A 28 -31.44 8.24 -34.96
C VAL A 28 -32.60 7.32 -35.37
N SER A 29 -32.33 6.13 -35.92
CA SER A 29 -33.38 5.25 -36.47
C SER A 29 -34.15 4.43 -35.44
N GLU A 30 -33.59 4.08 -34.28
CA GLU A 30 -34.20 3.08 -33.38
C GLU A 30 -34.97 3.63 -32.16
N GLY A 31 -35.36 4.90 -32.13
CA GLY A 31 -36.25 5.40 -31.06
C GLY A 31 -35.71 5.28 -29.63
N PHE A 32 -34.38 5.19 -29.45
CA PHE A 32 -33.74 5.18 -28.13
C PHE A 32 -34.13 6.43 -27.32
N GLY A 33 -34.48 6.21 -26.04
CA GLY A 33 -34.89 7.27 -25.12
C GLY A 33 -33.85 8.40 -25.02
N LEU A 34 -34.35 9.63 -24.85
CA LEU A 34 -33.55 10.87 -24.87
C LEU A 34 -32.35 10.86 -23.90
N SER A 35 -32.41 10.07 -22.82
CA SER A 35 -31.34 9.97 -21.81
C SER A 35 -30.14 9.15 -22.31
N LEU A 36 -30.34 8.03 -23.00
CA LEU A 36 -29.25 7.19 -23.50
C LEU A 36 -28.48 7.92 -24.60
N ARG A 37 -29.20 8.66 -25.46
CA ARG A 37 -28.59 9.51 -26.49
C ARG A 37 -27.63 10.54 -25.87
N ARG A 38 -28.02 11.20 -24.77
CA ARG A 38 -27.18 12.18 -24.08
C ARG A 38 -25.93 11.54 -23.47
N ILE A 39 -26.06 10.38 -22.83
CA ILE A 39 -24.92 9.68 -22.20
C ILE A 39 -23.88 9.26 -23.24
N LEU A 40 -24.32 8.69 -24.36
CA LEU A 40 -23.41 8.27 -25.43
C LEU A 40 -22.73 9.47 -26.12
N LEU A 41 -23.45 10.58 -26.30
CA LEU A 41 -22.91 11.79 -26.91
C LEU A 41 -21.87 12.45 -25.98
N ILE A 42 -22.11 12.47 -24.67
CA ILE A 42 -21.14 12.90 -23.67
C ILE A 42 -19.90 11.99 -23.71
N GLY A 43 -20.07 10.66 -23.69
CA GLY A 43 -18.96 9.72 -23.78
C GLY A 43 -18.11 9.90 -25.04
N PHE A 44 -18.75 10.19 -26.17
CA PHE A 44 -18.08 10.43 -27.44
C PHE A 44 -17.31 11.77 -27.47
N ILE A 45 -17.91 12.85 -26.95
CA ILE A 45 -17.21 14.15 -26.80
C ILE A 45 -15.98 13.97 -25.93
N TRP A 46 -16.11 13.27 -24.81
CA TRP A 46 -14.99 12.96 -23.93
C TRP A 46 -13.90 12.20 -24.70
N LEU A 47 -14.23 11.11 -25.41
CA LEU A 47 -13.25 10.36 -26.20
C LEU A 47 -12.45 11.25 -27.18
N ILE A 48 -13.12 12.18 -27.87
CA ILE A 48 -12.46 13.14 -28.76
C ILE A 48 -11.50 14.05 -27.97
N VAL A 49 -11.92 14.56 -26.82
CA VAL A 49 -11.07 15.39 -25.94
C VAL A 49 -9.84 14.62 -25.48
N GLY A 50 -10.00 13.35 -25.06
CA GLY A 50 -8.89 12.49 -24.64
C GLY A 50 -7.87 12.25 -25.77
N ILE A 51 -8.33 11.98 -26.99
CA ILE A 51 -7.46 11.86 -28.17
C ILE A 51 -6.73 13.18 -28.44
N GLY A 52 -7.41 14.32 -28.27
CA GLY A 52 -6.83 15.66 -28.39
C GLY A 52 -5.70 15.90 -27.38
N ILE A 53 -5.93 15.58 -26.10
CA ILE A 53 -4.92 15.71 -25.03
C ILE A 53 -3.72 14.79 -25.29
N TYR A 54 -3.95 13.55 -25.74
CA TYR A 54 -2.87 12.64 -26.12
C TYR A 54 -2.00 13.20 -27.26
N LYS A 55 -2.63 13.76 -28.30
CA LYS A 55 -1.89 14.41 -29.39
C LYS A 55 -1.12 15.64 -28.90
N LEU A 56 -1.73 16.45 -28.04
CA LEU A 56 -1.11 17.66 -27.50
C LEU A 56 0.10 17.32 -26.62
N THR A 57 -0.02 16.34 -25.73
CA THR A 57 1.08 15.87 -24.86
C THR A 57 2.24 15.27 -25.68
N ASN A 58 1.95 14.49 -26.72
CA ASN A 58 2.96 13.97 -27.63
C ASN A 58 3.64 15.09 -28.44
N TRP A 59 2.88 16.11 -28.88
CA TRP A 59 3.43 17.28 -29.56
C TRP A 59 4.34 18.11 -28.63
N LEU A 60 3.91 18.37 -27.39
CA LEU A 60 4.69 19.08 -26.37
C LEU A 60 5.98 18.33 -26.02
N SER A 61 5.91 17.01 -25.86
CA SER A 61 7.08 16.16 -25.59
C SER A 61 8.17 16.32 -26.66
N LYS A 62 7.79 16.37 -27.94
CA LYS A 62 8.73 16.58 -29.05
C LYS A 62 9.39 17.97 -29.04
N ARG A 63 8.71 19.00 -28.52
CA ARG A 63 9.21 20.38 -28.48
C ARG A 63 10.12 20.66 -27.27
N VAL A 64 9.85 20.04 -26.12
CA VAL A 64 10.51 20.37 -24.85
C VAL A 64 11.78 19.54 -24.58
N LYS A 65 12.17 18.62 -25.49
CA LYS A 65 13.27 17.64 -25.24
C LYS A 65 13.10 16.88 -23.92
N LEU A 66 11.85 16.67 -23.49
CA LEU A 66 11.57 15.79 -22.35
C LEU A 66 11.97 14.37 -22.74
N ASN A 67 12.51 13.59 -21.80
CA ASN A 67 12.95 12.22 -22.02
C ASN A 67 11.82 11.41 -22.70
N LEU A 68 12.01 11.10 -23.99
CA LEU A 68 10.95 10.70 -24.92
C LEU A 68 10.24 9.40 -24.47
N THR A 69 10.93 8.58 -23.68
CA THR A 69 10.43 7.34 -23.07
C THR A 69 9.36 7.60 -22.01
N ILE A 70 9.57 8.55 -21.10
CA ILE A 70 8.63 8.80 -19.99
C ILE A 70 7.32 9.41 -20.51
N ALA A 71 7.42 10.38 -21.42
CA ALA A 71 6.24 11.03 -21.99
C ALA A 71 5.37 10.06 -22.83
N ASN A 72 6.00 9.14 -23.57
CA ASN A 72 5.27 8.12 -24.32
C ASN A 72 4.55 7.13 -23.40
N VAL A 73 5.18 6.72 -22.29
CA VAL A 73 4.56 5.82 -21.31
C VAL A 73 3.36 6.50 -20.63
N ILE A 74 3.50 7.77 -20.22
CA ILE A 74 2.39 8.54 -19.64
C ILE A 74 1.24 8.71 -20.64
N GLY A 75 1.55 9.05 -21.89
CA GLY A 75 0.55 9.17 -22.94
C GLY A 75 -0.23 7.88 -23.18
N TRP A 76 0.46 6.74 -23.23
CA TRP A 76 -0.16 5.42 -23.37
C TRP A 76 -1.03 5.03 -22.17
N LEU A 77 -0.53 5.26 -20.95
CA LEU A 77 -1.30 4.97 -19.73
C LEU A 77 -2.59 5.80 -19.66
N ASN A 78 -2.52 7.08 -20.02
CA ASN A 78 -3.71 7.93 -20.13
C ASN A 78 -4.68 7.40 -21.18
N LEU A 79 -4.21 7.04 -22.38
CA LEU A 79 -5.05 6.48 -23.43
C LEU A 79 -5.77 5.19 -22.96
N VAL A 80 -5.03 4.28 -22.34
CA VAL A 80 -5.58 3.01 -21.83
C VAL A 80 -6.63 3.26 -20.74
N SER A 81 -6.35 4.16 -19.80
CA SER A 81 -7.29 4.55 -18.75
C SER A 81 -8.61 5.08 -19.34
N TRP A 82 -8.51 5.94 -20.35
CA TRP A 82 -9.67 6.50 -21.05
C TRP A 82 -10.49 5.43 -21.81
N ILE A 83 -9.83 4.49 -22.49
CA ILE A 83 -10.50 3.38 -23.17
C ILE A 83 -11.27 2.51 -22.16
N ILE A 84 -10.64 2.19 -21.03
CA ILE A 84 -11.28 1.40 -19.97
C ILE A 84 -12.48 2.15 -19.38
N GLY A 85 -12.35 3.44 -19.11
CA GLY A 85 -13.46 4.28 -18.62
C GLY A 85 -14.63 4.32 -19.60
N PHE A 86 -14.35 4.44 -20.90
CA PHE A 86 -15.37 4.44 -21.94
C PHE A 86 -16.08 3.08 -22.08
N LEU A 87 -15.33 1.97 -22.04
CA LEU A 87 -15.90 0.63 -22.04
C LEU A 87 -16.76 0.38 -20.79
N GLY A 88 -16.34 0.86 -19.62
CA GLY A 88 -17.11 0.80 -18.38
C GLY A 88 -18.44 1.56 -18.47
N LEU A 89 -18.44 2.73 -19.13
CA LEU A 89 -19.63 3.51 -19.44
C LEU A 89 -20.60 2.74 -20.35
N ILE A 90 -20.09 2.13 -21.43
CA ILE A 90 -20.89 1.31 -22.35
C ILE A 90 -21.54 0.16 -21.57
N VAL A 91 -20.74 -0.66 -20.88
CA VAL A 91 -21.25 -1.82 -20.14
C VAL A 91 -22.30 -1.37 -19.12
N SER A 92 -22.01 -0.35 -18.32
CA SER A 92 -22.94 0.17 -17.31
C SER A 92 -24.26 0.63 -17.95
N SER A 93 -24.21 1.35 -19.07
CA SER A 93 -25.40 1.80 -19.81
C SER A 93 -26.21 0.63 -20.39
N SER A 94 -25.54 -0.39 -20.93
CA SER A 94 -26.19 -1.60 -21.45
C SER A 94 -26.85 -2.40 -20.32
N THR A 95 -26.20 -2.51 -19.15
CA THR A 95 -26.83 -3.16 -17.98
C THR A 95 -28.08 -2.42 -17.52
N ILE A 96 -28.06 -1.08 -17.50
CA ILE A 96 -29.24 -0.29 -17.13
C ILE A 96 -30.39 -0.55 -18.10
N ALA A 97 -30.12 -0.56 -19.41
CA ALA A 97 -31.12 -0.86 -20.43
C ALA A 97 -31.68 -2.30 -20.28
N LEU A 98 -30.80 -3.28 -20.00
CA LEU A 98 -31.21 -4.67 -19.79
C LEU A 98 -32.09 -4.81 -18.54
N VAL A 99 -31.77 -4.08 -17.46
CA VAL A 99 -32.53 -4.08 -16.21
C VAL A 99 -33.93 -3.49 -16.39
N GLN A 100 -34.09 -2.49 -17.27
CA GLN A 100 -35.40 -1.91 -17.56
C GLN A 100 -36.36 -2.89 -18.27
N LEU A 101 -35.83 -3.96 -18.88
CA LEU A 101 -36.64 -5.03 -19.49
C LEU A 101 -37.21 -6.01 -18.45
N PHE A 102 -36.75 -5.98 -17.19
CA PHE A 102 -37.20 -6.87 -16.11
C PHE A 102 -37.76 -6.04 -14.93
N PRO A 103 -39.06 -5.68 -14.94
CA PRO A 103 -39.66 -4.76 -13.97
C PRO A 103 -39.81 -5.31 -12.53
N ASP A 104 -39.41 -6.56 -12.28
CA ASP A 104 -39.50 -7.17 -10.96
C ASP A 104 -38.54 -6.55 -9.94
N LYS A 105 -38.78 -6.81 -8.65
CA LYS A 105 -37.98 -6.29 -7.52
C LYS A 105 -36.46 -6.50 -7.64
N GLN A 106 -36.01 -7.45 -8.47
CA GLN A 106 -34.60 -7.65 -8.79
C GLN A 106 -34.00 -6.51 -9.63
N GLY A 107 -34.79 -5.87 -10.50
CA GLY A 107 -34.34 -4.76 -11.34
C GLY A 107 -33.87 -3.54 -10.53
N LYS A 108 -34.50 -3.27 -9.37
CA LYS A 108 -34.10 -2.15 -8.52
C LYS A 108 -32.70 -2.34 -7.89
N PHE A 109 -32.32 -3.58 -7.58
CA PHE A 109 -30.99 -3.91 -7.08
C PHE A 109 -29.92 -3.75 -8.17
N PHE A 110 -30.15 -4.31 -9.36
CA PHE A 110 -29.20 -4.20 -10.47
C PHE A 110 -29.08 -2.76 -10.99
N SER A 111 -30.16 -1.97 -10.94
CA SER A 111 -30.12 -0.54 -11.30
C SER A 111 -29.20 0.26 -10.35
N ASN A 112 -29.31 0.05 -9.04
CA ASN A 112 -28.42 0.70 -8.07
C ASN A 112 -26.96 0.24 -8.25
N LEU A 113 -26.73 -1.04 -8.52
CA LEU A 113 -25.39 -1.58 -8.74
C LEU A 113 -24.74 -0.98 -10.00
N ALA A 114 -25.51 -0.84 -11.09
CA ALA A 114 -25.04 -0.21 -12.32
C ALA A 114 -24.76 1.28 -12.13
N TYR A 115 -25.54 1.98 -11.29
CA TYR A 115 -25.31 3.39 -10.97
C TYR A 115 -24.02 3.60 -10.15
N ILE A 116 -23.74 2.71 -9.19
CA ILE A 116 -22.49 2.72 -8.41
C ILE A 116 -21.29 2.43 -9.32
N SER A 117 -21.40 1.45 -10.23
CA SER A 117 -20.37 1.15 -11.24
C SER A 117 -20.09 2.35 -12.16
N LEU A 118 -21.14 3.04 -12.59
CA LEU A 118 -21.04 4.25 -13.41
C LEU A 118 -20.31 5.37 -12.67
N LEU A 119 -20.67 5.61 -11.40
CA LEU A 119 -20.02 6.60 -10.55
C LEU A 119 -18.55 6.29 -10.30
N LEU A 120 -18.21 5.04 -9.96
CA LEU A 120 -16.82 4.62 -9.77
C LEU A 120 -16.00 4.77 -11.06
N SER A 121 -16.56 4.42 -12.21
CA SER A 121 -15.90 4.61 -13.51
C SER A 121 -15.66 6.09 -13.80
N PHE A 122 -16.61 6.95 -13.45
CA PHE A 122 -16.49 8.40 -13.58
C PHE A 122 -15.43 8.98 -12.64
N PHE A 123 -15.37 8.56 -11.38
CA PHE A 123 -14.33 8.99 -10.43
C PHE A 123 -12.94 8.52 -10.85
N ASN A 124 -12.79 7.29 -11.37
CA ASN A 124 -11.52 6.82 -11.91
C ASN A 124 -11.07 7.63 -13.14
N MET A 125 -12.01 8.05 -13.99
CA MET A 125 -11.72 8.91 -15.14
C MET A 125 -11.24 10.30 -14.72
N ILE A 126 -11.80 10.87 -13.65
CA ILE A 126 -11.38 12.17 -13.10
C ILE A 126 -10.02 12.04 -12.40
N ALA A 127 -9.83 11.00 -11.58
CA ALA A 127 -8.61 10.79 -10.79
C ALA A 127 -7.38 10.51 -11.67
N GLY A 128 -7.55 9.81 -12.79
CA GLY A 128 -6.47 9.58 -13.76
C GLY A 128 -5.96 10.84 -14.47
N GLY A 129 -6.64 12.00 -14.33
CA GLY A 129 -6.29 13.24 -15.01
C GLY A 129 -5.25 14.12 -14.29
N PHE A 130 -4.95 13.88 -13.01
CA PHE A 130 -4.18 14.83 -12.22
C PHE A 130 -2.98 14.17 -11.52
N SER A 131 -1.74 14.51 -11.90
CA SER A 131 -0.46 14.27 -11.17
C SER A 131 0.10 12.83 -11.06
N LEU A 132 1.43 12.74 -10.93
CA LEU A 132 2.22 11.51 -10.73
C LEU A 132 2.03 10.90 -9.33
N ASP A 133 1.76 11.70 -8.30
CA ASP A 133 1.45 11.20 -6.95
C ASP A 133 0.08 10.48 -6.92
N SER A 134 -0.78 10.86 -7.85
CA SER A 134 -2.07 10.20 -8.08
C SER A 134 -1.96 8.89 -8.84
N TYR A 135 -0.78 8.49 -9.31
CA TYR A 135 -0.58 7.18 -9.92
C TYR A 135 -0.83 6.06 -8.92
N TYR A 136 -0.28 6.17 -7.70
CA TYR A 136 -0.51 5.18 -6.64
C TYR A 136 -1.96 5.17 -6.17
N ILE A 137 -2.59 6.35 -6.08
CA ILE A 137 -4.02 6.49 -5.76
C ILE A 137 -4.86 5.84 -6.87
N GLY A 138 -4.51 6.03 -8.14
CA GLY A 138 -5.15 5.42 -9.29
C GLY A 138 -4.99 3.91 -9.31
N LEU A 139 -3.82 3.39 -8.96
CA LEU A 139 -3.55 1.95 -8.90
C LEU A 139 -4.32 1.28 -7.76
N ALA A 140 -4.40 1.93 -6.59
CA ALA A 140 -5.23 1.49 -5.48
C ALA A 140 -6.73 1.52 -5.84
N SER A 141 -7.19 2.59 -6.49
CA SER A 141 -8.59 2.73 -6.93
C SER A 141 -8.96 1.71 -8.00
N PHE A 142 -8.03 1.40 -8.91
CA PHE A 142 -8.19 0.33 -9.90
C PHE A 142 -8.27 -1.05 -9.23
N GLY A 143 -7.41 -1.32 -8.24
CA GLY A 143 -7.45 -2.56 -7.45
C GLY A 143 -8.78 -2.75 -6.73
N VAL A 144 -9.30 -1.71 -6.08
CA VAL A 144 -10.61 -1.72 -5.42
C VAL A 144 -11.74 -1.92 -6.42
N GLY A 145 -11.71 -1.22 -7.56
CA GLY A 145 -12.69 -1.38 -8.64
C GLY A 145 -12.70 -2.79 -9.22
N PHE A 146 -11.52 -3.38 -9.46
CA PHE A 146 -11.39 -4.74 -9.95
C PHE A 146 -11.92 -5.78 -8.96
N LEU A 147 -11.59 -5.64 -7.67
CA LEU A 147 -12.13 -6.48 -6.61
C LEU A 147 -13.66 -6.38 -6.50
N TYR A 148 -14.21 -5.17 -6.68
CA TYR A 148 -15.65 -4.96 -6.70
C TYR A 148 -16.32 -5.67 -7.89
N ILE A 149 -15.73 -5.60 -9.08
CA ILE A 149 -16.22 -6.32 -10.27
C ILE A 149 -16.17 -7.82 -10.04
N LEU A 150 -15.07 -8.36 -9.52
CA LEU A 150 -14.96 -9.79 -9.19
C LEU A 150 -16.03 -10.21 -8.18
N PHE A 151 -16.27 -9.38 -7.16
CA PHE A 151 -17.30 -9.62 -6.16
C PHE A 151 -18.72 -9.61 -6.79
N ALA A 152 -19.00 -8.67 -7.69
CA ALA A 152 -20.27 -8.61 -8.40
C ALA A 152 -20.48 -9.86 -9.30
N ILE A 153 -19.43 -10.28 -10.03
CA ILE A 153 -19.45 -11.51 -10.85
C ILE A 153 -19.69 -12.73 -9.98
N ALA A 154 -18.97 -12.86 -8.86
CA ALA A 154 -19.15 -13.97 -7.93
C ALA A 154 -20.57 -14.03 -7.36
N THR A 155 -21.13 -12.88 -6.98
CA THR A 155 -22.50 -12.77 -6.48
C THR A 155 -23.53 -13.14 -7.55
N TYR A 156 -23.31 -12.70 -8.79
CA TYR A 156 -24.17 -13.06 -9.92
C TYR A 156 -24.12 -14.57 -10.21
N LEU A 157 -22.92 -15.16 -10.32
CA LEU A 157 -22.75 -16.60 -10.54
C LEU A 157 -23.38 -17.43 -9.42
N PHE A 158 -23.26 -16.97 -8.17
CA PHE A 158 -23.90 -17.61 -7.03
C PHE A 158 -25.44 -17.57 -7.13
N SER A 159 -26.01 -16.41 -7.48
CA SER A 159 -27.45 -16.25 -7.70
C SER A 159 -27.98 -17.18 -8.80
N VAL A 160 -27.28 -17.26 -9.94
CA VAL A 160 -27.61 -18.17 -11.05
C VAL A 160 -27.58 -19.64 -10.60
N ARG A 161 -26.59 -20.04 -9.81
CA ARG A 161 -26.45 -21.42 -9.31
C ARG A 161 -27.57 -21.82 -8.35
N VAL A 162 -28.00 -20.89 -7.50
CA VAL A 162 -29.11 -21.11 -6.56
C VAL A 162 -30.44 -21.21 -7.32
N ASN A 163 -30.64 -20.39 -8.35
CA ASN A 163 -31.89 -20.40 -9.13
C ASN A 163 -32.05 -21.66 -9.99
N LYS A 164 -30.94 -22.19 -10.56
CA LYS A 164 -30.97 -23.46 -11.31
C LYS A 164 -31.48 -24.64 -10.49
N ARG A 165 -31.23 -24.69 -9.18
CA ARG A 165 -31.74 -25.77 -8.31
C ARG A 165 -33.24 -25.69 -8.04
N LYS A 166 -33.84 -24.50 -8.07
CA LYS A 166 -35.29 -24.33 -7.89
C LYS A 166 -36.08 -24.77 -9.12
N ILE A 167 -35.59 -24.47 -10.32
CA ILE A 167 -36.28 -24.79 -11.57
C ILE A 167 -36.29 -26.30 -11.83
N VAL A 168 -35.21 -27.02 -11.48
CA VAL A 168 -35.15 -28.48 -11.62
C VAL A 168 -36.04 -29.20 -10.59
N GLY A 169 -36.31 -28.59 -9.43
CA GLY A 169 -37.23 -29.14 -8.43
C GLY A 169 -38.72 -28.92 -8.75
N GLN A 170 -39.07 -27.87 -9.49
CA GLN A 170 -40.48 -27.54 -9.79
C GLN A 170 -41.06 -28.28 -11.00
N LEU A 171 -40.23 -28.90 -11.85
CA LEU A 171 -40.70 -29.71 -12.98
C LEU A 171 -41.10 -31.15 -12.58
N GLY A 172 -40.92 -31.54 -11.31
CA GLY A 172 -41.24 -32.89 -10.82
C GLY A 172 -42.46 -32.98 -9.90
N GLU A 173 -43.08 -31.87 -9.50
CA GLU A 173 -44.10 -31.89 -8.45
C GLU A 173 -45.17 -30.82 -8.72
N GLU A 174 -46.08 -31.14 -9.64
CA GLU A 174 -47.31 -30.38 -9.78
C GLU A 174 -48.32 -30.82 -8.70
N GLN A 175 -48.76 -29.82 -7.95
CA GLN A 175 -50.05 -29.68 -7.26
C GLN A 175 -50.13 -30.03 -5.76
N ASN A 176 -50.45 -28.97 -4.99
CA ASN A 176 -51.17 -28.93 -3.70
C ASN A 176 -50.48 -28.56 -2.40
N LYS A 177 -49.38 -27.80 -2.39
CA LYS A 177 -48.98 -27.09 -1.15
C LYS A 177 -48.74 -25.60 -1.36
N SER A 178 -49.65 -24.82 -0.76
CA SER A 178 -49.59 -23.38 -0.54
C SER A 178 -48.19 -22.95 -0.08
N TYR A 179 -47.47 -22.29 -1.00
CA TYR A 179 -46.07 -21.93 -0.82
C TYR A 179 -45.98 -20.64 0.03
N GLN A 180 -45.75 -20.80 1.32
CA GLN A 180 -45.36 -19.70 2.20
C GLN A 180 -43.92 -19.26 1.82
N PRO A 181 -43.68 -18.00 1.41
CA PRO A 181 -42.34 -17.55 1.06
C PRO A 181 -41.47 -17.53 2.31
N SER A 182 -40.56 -18.50 2.43
CA SER A 182 -39.61 -18.51 3.53
C SER A 182 -38.75 -17.25 3.45
N LYS A 183 -38.82 -16.43 4.51
CA LYS A 183 -38.00 -15.23 4.71
C LYS A 183 -36.53 -15.63 4.86
N TYR A 184 -35.83 -15.83 3.76
CA TYR A 184 -34.37 -16.00 3.80
C TYR A 184 -33.75 -14.67 4.25
N LYS A 185 -33.29 -14.61 5.51
CA LYS A 185 -32.38 -13.56 5.98
C LYS A 185 -31.05 -13.77 5.27
N PHE A 186 -30.86 -13.12 4.12
CA PHE A 186 -29.56 -13.02 3.47
C PHE A 186 -28.61 -12.36 4.47
N PHE A 187 -27.76 -13.17 5.09
CA PHE A 187 -26.78 -12.74 6.06
C PHE A 187 -25.74 -11.86 5.33
N PRO A 188 -25.39 -10.66 5.84
CA PRO A 188 -24.56 -9.67 5.15
C PRO A 188 -23.06 -10.01 5.20
N VAL A 189 -22.69 -11.25 4.87
CA VAL A 189 -21.30 -11.74 4.89
C VAL A 189 -20.41 -10.90 3.96
N GLY A 190 -20.93 -10.47 2.81
CA GLY A 190 -20.21 -9.60 1.89
C GLY A 190 -19.91 -8.21 2.45
N GLY A 191 -20.84 -7.64 3.22
CA GLY A 191 -20.63 -6.34 3.87
C GLY A 191 -19.57 -6.41 4.96
N LEU A 192 -19.57 -7.48 5.75
CA LEU A 192 -18.55 -7.72 6.77
C LEU A 192 -17.14 -7.86 6.15
N LEU A 193 -17.03 -8.59 5.03
CA LEU A 193 -15.76 -8.76 4.33
C LEU A 193 -15.21 -7.42 3.82
N LEU A 194 -16.07 -6.58 3.24
CA LEU A 194 -15.71 -5.23 2.79
C LEU A 194 -15.18 -4.38 3.95
N ILE A 195 -15.86 -4.40 5.11
CA ILE A 195 -15.43 -3.65 6.30
C ILE A 195 -14.06 -4.15 6.78
N ILE A 196 -13.84 -5.46 6.84
CA ILE A 196 -12.55 -6.03 7.26
C ILE A 196 -11.42 -5.61 6.32
N VAL A 197 -11.65 -5.66 5.00
CA VAL A 197 -10.65 -5.25 4.01
C VAL A 197 -10.36 -3.75 4.12
N SER A 198 -11.39 -2.90 4.24
CA SER A 198 -11.21 -1.46 4.39
C SER A 198 -10.46 -1.10 5.68
N LEU A 199 -10.76 -1.75 6.80
CA LEU A 199 -10.04 -1.55 8.07
C LEU A 199 -8.60 -2.03 7.98
N GLY A 200 -8.36 -3.16 7.29
CA GLY A 200 -7.00 -3.67 7.05
C GLY A 200 -6.15 -2.69 6.24
N LEU A 201 -6.70 -2.12 5.18
CA LEU A 201 -6.02 -1.10 4.37
C LEU A 201 -5.76 0.17 5.20
N PHE A 202 -6.75 0.67 5.93
CA PHE A 202 -6.58 1.85 6.80
C PHE A 202 -5.49 1.63 7.86
N TYR A 203 -5.44 0.46 8.47
CA TYR A 203 -4.40 0.10 9.42
C TYR A 203 -3.00 0.15 8.80
N TRP A 204 -2.84 -0.42 7.60
CA TRP A 204 -1.55 -0.49 6.90
C TRP A 204 -1.04 0.86 6.40
N TYR A 205 -1.92 1.73 5.93
CA TYR A 205 -1.52 3.01 5.32
C TYR A 205 -1.53 4.20 6.28
N GLU A 206 -2.35 4.20 7.34
CA GLU A 206 -2.48 5.35 8.24
C GLU A 206 -1.92 5.04 9.63
N ILE A 207 -2.46 4.01 10.29
CA ILE A 207 -2.15 3.74 11.71
C ILE A 207 -0.72 3.22 11.89
N ARG A 208 -0.31 2.22 11.08
CA ARG A 208 1.03 1.62 11.18
C ARG A 208 2.12 2.66 10.92
N PRO A 209 2.07 3.49 9.84
CA PRO A 209 3.09 4.49 9.61
C PRO A 209 3.15 5.57 10.70
N ALA A 210 1.99 6.05 11.19
CA ALA A 210 1.94 7.02 12.27
C ALA A 210 2.59 6.50 13.56
N LYS A 211 2.29 5.24 13.93
CA LYS A 211 2.89 4.59 15.10
C LYS A 211 4.40 4.42 14.94
N ILE A 212 4.87 3.97 13.77
CA ILE A 212 6.30 3.81 13.50
C ILE A 212 7.02 5.16 13.60
N LYS A 213 6.48 6.23 13.00
CA LYS A 213 7.05 7.58 13.09
C LYS A 213 7.11 8.07 14.53
N HIS A 214 6.05 7.87 15.30
CA HIS A 214 6.03 8.21 16.72
C HIS A 214 7.08 7.43 17.51
N ASP A 215 7.20 6.12 17.29
CA ASP A 215 8.18 5.28 17.98
C ASP A 215 9.62 5.62 17.59
N CYS A 216 9.87 5.99 16.32
CA CYS A 216 11.20 6.40 15.85
C CYS A 216 11.58 7.82 16.29
N SER A 217 10.62 8.66 16.69
CA SER A 217 10.91 10.02 17.16
C SER A 217 11.61 10.07 18.51
N TRP A 218 11.60 8.96 19.26
CA TRP A 218 12.20 8.85 20.59
C TRP A 218 13.10 7.63 20.70
N ILE A 219 14.37 7.85 20.98
CA ILE A 219 15.35 6.80 21.20
C ILE A 219 15.44 6.54 22.71
N LYS A 220 15.36 5.26 23.09
CA LYS A 220 15.63 4.85 24.45
C LYS A 220 17.14 4.82 24.67
N GLN A 221 17.65 5.69 25.53
CA GLN A 221 19.00 5.60 26.05
C GLN A 221 18.97 4.84 27.37
N HIS A 222 20.00 4.02 27.59
CA HIS A 222 20.22 3.32 28.84
C HIS A 222 21.59 3.71 29.38
N SER A 223 21.67 3.90 30.69
CA SER A 223 22.93 3.87 31.43
C SER A 223 23.07 2.50 32.08
N ASP A 224 24.23 1.88 31.92
CA ASP A 224 24.51 0.60 32.57
C ASP A 224 24.46 0.76 34.10
N ALA A 225 24.01 -0.28 34.78
CA ALA A 225 24.01 -0.30 36.23
C ALA A 225 25.46 -0.27 36.74
N ILE A 226 25.73 0.57 37.75
CA ILE A 226 27.02 0.57 38.45
C ILE A 226 26.86 -0.40 39.62
N PRO A 227 27.58 -1.54 39.63
CA PRO A 227 27.48 -2.50 40.71
C PRO A 227 27.97 -1.89 42.03
N GLU A 228 27.39 -2.32 43.14
CA GLU A 228 27.87 -1.94 44.47
C GLU A 228 29.33 -2.37 44.62
N LYS A 229 30.18 -1.45 45.05
CA LYS A 229 31.60 -1.72 45.32
C LYS A 229 31.88 -1.43 46.78
N GLN A 230 32.09 -2.48 47.55
CA GLN A 230 32.53 -2.34 48.93
C GLN A 230 34.02 -2.00 49.00
N PRO A 231 34.44 -1.19 49.98
CA PRO A 231 35.84 -0.89 50.18
C PRO A 231 36.56 -2.17 50.57
N MET A 232 37.65 -2.49 49.85
CA MET A 232 38.45 -3.69 50.12
C MET A 232 39.83 -3.29 50.64
N THR A 233 40.30 -4.03 51.63
CA THR A 233 41.66 -3.95 52.14
C THR A 233 42.65 -4.55 51.14
N LYS A 234 43.94 -4.23 51.26
CA LYS A 234 45.01 -4.79 50.41
C LYS A 234 45.03 -6.33 50.44
N GLU A 235 44.76 -6.92 51.60
CA GLU A 235 44.75 -8.38 51.78
C GLU A 235 43.57 -9.04 51.06
N GLU A 236 42.38 -8.43 51.12
CA GLU A 236 41.21 -8.89 50.37
C GLU A 236 41.41 -8.78 48.87
N LEU A 237 42.02 -7.69 48.39
CA LEU A 237 42.37 -7.52 46.97
C LEU A 237 43.40 -8.55 46.49
N LEU A 238 44.37 -8.92 47.31
CA LEU A 238 45.34 -9.98 47.03
C LEU A 238 44.64 -11.35 46.95
N ASN A 239 43.78 -11.66 47.93
CA ASN A 239 43.04 -12.93 47.96
C ASN A 239 42.02 -13.06 46.82
N ALA A 240 41.43 -11.95 46.38
CA ALA A 240 40.54 -11.89 45.23
C ALA A 240 41.28 -11.96 43.88
N GLY A 241 42.61 -11.93 43.86
CA GLY A 241 43.42 -11.94 42.64
C GLY A 241 43.32 -10.64 41.83
N LEU A 242 42.88 -9.53 42.45
CA LEU A 242 42.74 -8.22 41.80
C LEU A 242 44.06 -7.44 41.76
N ILE A 243 44.95 -7.73 42.69
CA ILE A 243 46.32 -7.22 42.72
C ILE A 243 47.30 -8.38 42.89
N GLU A 244 48.49 -8.23 42.32
CA GLU A 244 49.58 -9.20 42.47
C GLU A 244 50.50 -8.79 43.62
N ASP A 245 51.10 -9.78 44.27
CA ASP A 245 52.17 -9.54 45.24
C ASP A 245 53.47 -9.21 44.50
N CYS A 246 53.77 -7.91 44.40
CA CYS A 246 54.95 -7.40 43.72
C CYS A 246 56.26 -7.83 44.38
N ASP A 247 56.27 -8.39 45.59
CA ASP A 247 57.50 -8.91 46.21
C ASP A 247 57.72 -10.38 45.86
N LYS A 248 56.65 -11.19 45.75
CA LYS A 248 56.76 -12.63 45.39
C LYS A 248 57.11 -12.86 43.92
N LYS A 249 56.56 -12.06 42.99
CA LYS A 249 56.76 -12.25 41.54
C LYS A 249 58.22 -12.14 41.07
N TYR A 250 59.07 -11.47 41.84
CA TYR A 250 60.50 -11.31 41.52
C TYR A 250 61.39 -12.31 42.22
N LEU A 251 60.89 -13.05 43.22
CA LEU A 251 61.64 -14.15 43.85
C LEU A 251 61.72 -15.38 42.93
N ASP A 252 60.73 -15.59 42.07
CA ASP A 252 60.69 -16.73 41.14
C ASP A 252 61.49 -16.50 39.83
N ASN A 253 61.99 -15.28 39.59
CA ASN A 253 62.75 -14.92 38.37
C ASN A 253 64.21 -14.61 38.70
N GLU A 254 64.96 -15.63 39.12
CA GLU A 254 66.36 -15.58 39.59
C GLU A 254 67.38 -15.09 38.53
N TYR A 255 66.96 -14.85 37.27
CA TYR A 255 67.82 -14.44 36.16
C TYR A 255 67.65 -12.98 35.68
N SER A 256 66.79 -12.19 36.34
CA SER A 256 66.64 -10.77 36.02
C SER A 256 67.81 -9.98 36.59
N THR A 257 68.65 -9.39 35.73
CA THR A 257 69.66 -8.40 36.16
C THR A 257 69.03 -7.33 37.05
N GLU A 258 69.73 -6.98 38.12
CA GLU A 258 69.25 -6.13 39.25
C GLU A 258 68.57 -4.82 38.78
N PHE A 259 69.01 -4.28 37.65
CA PHE A 259 68.45 -3.09 37.01
C PHE A 259 67.02 -3.29 36.47
N PHE A 260 66.74 -4.39 35.77
CA PHE A 260 65.40 -4.65 35.21
C PHE A 260 64.40 -5.11 36.26
N GLY A 261 64.88 -5.72 37.36
CA GLY A 261 64.05 -6.10 38.51
C GLY A 261 63.43 -4.88 39.19
N ASN A 262 64.23 -3.83 39.42
CA ASN A 262 63.78 -2.60 40.10
C ASN A 262 62.72 -1.83 39.29
N ILE A 263 62.91 -1.66 37.97
CA ILE A 263 61.94 -0.97 37.11
C ILE A 263 60.61 -1.71 37.07
N SER A 264 60.67 -3.03 36.94
CA SER A 264 59.48 -3.86 36.85
C SER A 264 58.70 -3.87 38.18
N LYS A 265 59.41 -3.89 39.32
CA LYS A 265 58.82 -3.77 40.66
C LYS A 265 58.12 -2.42 40.85
N GLU A 266 58.73 -1.32 40.42
CA GLU A 266 58.11 0.01 40.49
C GLU A 266 56.82 0.09 39.65
N LEU A 267 56.83 -0.45 38.44
CA LEU A 267 55.63 -0.53 37.58
C LEU A 267 54.53 -1.37 38.22
N CYS A 268 54.88 -2.50 38.84
CA CYS A 268 53.94 -3.33 39.59
C CYS A 268 53.33 -2.55 40.77
N GLN A 269 54.15 -1.90 41.59
CA GLN A 269 53.67 -1.10 42.73
C GLN A 269 52.77 0.06 42.30
N LYS A 270 53.08 0.72 41.17
CA LYS A 270 52.25 1.78 40.61
C LYS A 270 50.88 1.25 40.18
N LYS A 271 50.83 0.08 39.54
CA LYS A 271 49.57 -0.59 39.15
C LYS A 271 48.75 -0.99 40.39
N VAL A 272 49.38 -1.63 41.37
CA VAL A 272 48.74 -2.01 42.63
C VAL A 272 48.18 -0.79 43.37
N LYS A 273 48.94 0.30 43.46
CA LYS A 273 48.47 1.55 44.09
C LYS A 273 47.25 2.14 43.37
N SER A 274 47.22 2.07 42.04
CA SER A 274 46.06 2.50 41.26
C SER A 274 44.81 1.68 41.58
N VAL A 275 44.94 0.35 41.66
CA VAL A 275 43.82 -0.54 41.99
C VAL A 275 43.38 -0.31 43.44
N ILE A 276 44.29 -0.22 44.40
CA ILE A 276 43.95 0.09 45.80
C ILE A 276 43.17 1.39 45.89
N ASN A 277 43.60 2.46 45.21
CA ASN A 277 42.88 3.73 45.20
C ASN A 277 41.49 3.63 44.55
N GLU A 278 41.30 2.74 43.59
CA GLU A 278 40.01 2.51 42.95
C GLU A 278 39.03 1.72 43.84
N TYR A 279 39.54 0.88 44.73
CA TYR A 279 38.78 0.03 45.66
C TYR A 279 38.76 0.55 47.10
N SER A 280 39.38 1.71 47.39
CA SER A 280 39.44 2.28 48.74
C SER A 280 38.16 3.00 49.14
N SER A 281 37.35 3.44 48.17
CA SER A 281 36.09 4.12 48.41
C SER A 281 34.90 3.22 48.13
N TYR A 282 33.92 3.28 49.02
CA TYR A 282 32.62 2.68 48.80
C TYR A 282 31.94 3.35 47.60
N LYS A 283 31.44 2.56 46.65
CA LYS A 283 30.50 3.02 45.62
C LYS A 283 29.16 2.35 45.83
N PRO A 284 28.09 3.12 46.10
CA PRO A 284 26.75 2.55 46.21
C PRO A 284 26.32 1.97 44.86
N TYR A 285 25.42 0.99 44.91
CA TYR A 285 24.74 0.51 43.72
C TYR A 285 23.95 1.64 43.05
N GLU A 286 24.18 1.87 41.76
CA GLU A 286 23.32 2.73 40.94
C GLU A 286 22.56 1.87 39.93
N PRO A 287 21.21 1.84 39.98
CA PRO A 287 20.43 1.06 39.03
C PRO A 287 20.55 1.64 37.62
N ALA A 288 20.38 0.78 36.62
CA ALA A 288 20.30 1.23 35.23
C ALA A 288 19.15 2.24 35.07
N LYS A 289 19.46 3.40 34.50
CA LYS A 289 18.45 4.42 34.19
C LYS A 289 18.13 4.35 32.71
N GLU A 290 16.83 4.30 32.39
CA GLU A 290 16.32 4.45 31.03
C GLU A 290 15.65 5.81 30.88
N TRP A 291 15.97 6.53 29.81
CA TRP A 291 15.26 7.75 29.44
C TRP A 291 15.09 7.84 27.93
N LYS A 292 14.12 8.64 27.49
CA LYS A 292 13.87 8.88 26.06
C LYS A 292 14.49 10.20 25.65
N VAL A 293 15.32 10.18 24.62
CA VAL A 293 15.86 11.37 23.96
C VAL A 293 15.24 11.47 22.59
N LYS A 294 15.02 12.69 22.11
CA LYS A 294 14.55 12.91 20.74
C LYS A 294 15.60 12.38 19.77
N ALA A 295 15.17 11.60 18.77
CA ALA A 295 16.07 11.07 17.75
C ALA A 295 16.74 12.20 16.94
N SER A 296 18.03 12.01 16.59
CA SER A 296 18.64 12.79 15.52
C SER A 296 17.99 12.46 14.18
N ASN A 297 18.18 13.31 13.17
CA ASN A 297 17.59 13.07 11.85
C ASN A 297 18.10 11.75 11.24
N GLU A 298 19.38 11.44 11.40
CA GLU A 298 20.01 10.22 10.88
C GLU A 298 19.45 8.97 11.56
N GLU A 299 19.33 8.97 12.88
CA GLU A 299 18.75 7.84 13.64
C GLU A 299 17.25 7.68 13.35
N TYR A 300 16.53 8.78 13.16
CA TYR A 300 15.11 8.76 12.80
C TYR A 300 14.91 8.13 11.42
N GLU A 301 15.64 8.59 10.40
CA GLU A 301 15.57 8.04 9.04
C GLU A 301 15.98 6.57 9.00
N PHE A 302 17.07 6.21 9.70
CA PHE A 302 17.49 4.83 9.83
C PHE A 302 16.40 3.95 10.47
N CYS A 303 15.77 4.42 11.54
CA CYS A 303 14.69 3.70 12.22
C CYS A 303 13.44 3.54 11.34
N LEU A 304 13.09 4.55 10.54
CA LEU A 304 11.98 4.45 9.58
C LEU A 304 12.26 3.36 8.55
N HIS A 305 13.46 3.38 7.96
CA HIS A 305 13.87 2.43 6.93
C HIS A 305 13.93 0.99 7.47
N ASP A 306 14.48 0.80 8.67
CA ASP A 306 14.53 -0.51 9.36
C ASP A 306 13.12 -1.10 9.59
N LYS A 307 12.14 -0.25 9.88
CA LYS A 307 10.73 -0.65 10.08
C LYS A 307 9.92 -0.74 8.77
N GLY A 308 10.55 -0.50 7.63
CA GLY A 308 9.96 -0.62 6.29
C GLY A 308 9.04 0.54 5.93
N LEU A 309 9.42 1.77 6.30
CA LEU A 309 8.86 3.04 5.79
C LEU A 309 9.85 3.78 4.92
#